data_AF-A0A8C9LZ33-F1
#
_entry.id   AF-A0A8C9LZ33-F1
#
_cell.length_a   1.000
_cell.length_b   1.000
_cell.length_c   1.000
_cell.angle_alpha   90.00
_cell.angle_beta   90.00
_cell.angle_gamma   90.00
#
_symmetry.space_group_name_H-M   'P 1'
#
loop_
_entity.id
_entity.type
_entity.pdbx_description
1 polymer ?
#
loop_
_entity_poly.entity_id
_entity_poly.type
_entity_poly.pdbx_seq_one_letter_code
_entity_poly.pdbx_strand_id
1 'polypeptide(L)'
;MTVARPSVPAALPLPGELPRLLLLLLCLPAVWADCGPPPAVPNAQPSLEGRTSFPEDTIVTYKCDESFMKIPGKPDSVICLQSSQWSDIEEFCNQKSCPNPGEIPNGQIDAPNGIFFGATISFSCDTGYKLFGPTTSLCLTSGSGIQWSDPLPECREIYCPAPPQIDNGIIQGEREHYGYRQSITYLCNRGFTMIGEHSIYCTVNDDEGEWSGPPPECRANSLASKAPPTVQKPTTVNVRTTEVSPTSQKTTTQTTTPNAQATRSTPASRTTKHFRETTPDKGSGTSSGTTHLLSGYTYFTLTGLLGTLVTMGWLT
;
A
#
# COMPACT_ATOMS: atom_id res chain seq x y z
N MET A 1 -64.58 84.63 -59.37
CA MET A 1 -63.58 84.78 -58.29
C MET A 1 -62.99 83.38 -58.10
N THR A 2 -61.72 83.07 -58.29
CA THR A 2 -60.52 83.69 -57.70
C THR A 2 -59.27 83.19 -58.46
N VAL A 3 -58.38 84.12 -58.82
CA VAL A 3 -56.90 84.10 -58.90
C VAL A 3 -56.16 82.85 -59.44
N ALA A 4 -55.40 83.08 -60.52
CA ALA A 4 -54.37 82.20 -61.07
C ALA A 4 -53.12 82.10 -60.18
N ARG A 5 -52.43 80.95 -60.20
CA ARG A 5 -51.04 80.79 -59.76
C ARG A 5 -50.19 80.29 -60.95
N PRO A 6 -48.99 80.84 -61.18
CA PRO A 6 -48.18 80.49 -62.34
C PRO A 6 -47.46 79.15 -62.14
N SER A 7 -47.35 78.41 -63.23
CA SER A 7 -46.60 77.16 -63.38
C SER A 7 -45.09 77.41 -63.32
N VAL A 8 -44.40 76.76 -62.38
CA VAL A 8 -42.93 76.70 -62.32
C VAL A 8 -42.46 75.55 -63.20
N PRO A 9 -41.51 75.75 -64.14
CA PRO A 9 -40.91 74.65 -64.89
C PRO A 9 -39.96 73.87 -63.97
N ALA A 10 -40.13 72.55 -63.94
CA ALA A 10 -39.19 71.65 -63.28
C ALA A 10 -37.85 71.70 -64.03
N ALA A 11 -36.83 72.27 -63.38
CA ALA A 11 -35.47 72.33 -63.89
C ALA A 11 -34.83 70.93 -63.90
N LEU A 12 -34.23 70.57 -65.03
CA LEU A 12 -33.39 69.38 -65.19
C LEU A 12 -32.13 69.48 -64.29
N PRO A 13 -31.70 68.40 -63.63
CA PRO A 13 -30.50 68.44 -62.79
C PRO A 13 -29.23 68.53 -63.65
N LEU A 14 -28.33 69.43 -63.25
CA LEU A 14 -27.04 69.71 -63.90
C LEU A 14 -26.00 68.59 -63.66
N PRO A 15 -25.05 68.38 -64.60
CA PRO A 15 -24.02 67.36 -64.49
C PRO A 15 -22.89 67.85 -63.56
N GLY A 16 -22.97 67.55 -62.27
CA GLY A 16 -21.93 67.96 -61.30
C GLY A 16 -22.02 67.38 -59.88
N GLU A 17 -23.04 66.59 -59.55
CA GLU A 17 -23.29 66.10 -58.17
C GLU A 17 -22.67 64.72 -57.87
N LEU A 18 -22.16 64.02 -58.88
CA LEU A 18 -21.46 62.72 -58.72
C LEU A 18 -20.16 62.78 -57.86
N PRO A 19 -19.33 63.85 -57.88
CA PRO A 19 -18.10 63.88 -57.08
C PRO A 19 -18.35 64.12 -55.58
N ARG A 20 -19.44 64.80 -55.22
CA ARG A 20 -19.77 65.11 -53.81
C ARG A 20 -20.35 63.90 -53.08
N LEU A 21 -21.10 63.06 -53.77
CA LEU A 21 -21.60 61.80 -53.21
C LEU A 21 -20.47 60.77 -52.97
N LEU A 22 -19.44 60.78 -53.82
CA LEU A 22 -18.27 59.91 -53.69
C LEU A 22 -17.37 60.31 -52.51
N LEU A 23 -17.24 61.60 -52.21
CA LEU A 23 -16.51 62.09 -51.03
C LEU A 23 -17.24 61.82 -49.70
N LEU A 24 -18.57 61.74 -49.69
CA LEU A 24 -19.36 61.41 -48.49
C LEU A 24 -19.27 59.93 -48.11
N LEU A 25 -19.04 59.03 -49.07
CA LEU A 25 -18.82 57.59 -48.84
C LEU A 25 -17.46 57.28 -48.21
N LEU A 26 -16.47 58.18 -48.34
CA LEU A 26 -15.14 58.06 -47.71
C LEU A 26 -15.13 58.50 -46.23
N CYS A 27 -16.23 59.08 -45.72
CA CYS A 27 -16.37 59.56 -44.35
C CYS A 27 -17.29 58.68 -43.49
N LEU A 28 -17.74 57.52 -43.97
CA LEU A 28 -18.32 56.53 -43.05
C LEU A 28 -17.20 56.16 -42.07
N PRO A 29 -17.40 56.33 -40.75
CA PRO A 29 -16.43 55.84 -39.79
C PRO A 29 -16.27 54.36 -40.11
N ALA A 30 -15.05 53.94 -40.46
CA ALA A 30 -14.74 52.54 -40.57
C ALA A 30 -15.08 51.95 -39.19
N VAL A 31 -16.25 51.31 -39.08
CA VAL A 31 -16.60 50.53 -37.91
C VAL A 31 -15.59 49.39 -37.94
N TRP A 32 -14.53 49.54 -37.15
CA TRP A 32 -13.50 48.53 -37.06
C TRP A 32 -14.17 47.25 -36.58
N ALA A 33 -13.98 46.18 -37.36
CA ALA A 33 -14.37 44.83 -37.00
C ALA A 33 -13.74 44.49 -35.64
N ASP A 34 -14.57 44.37 -34.62
CA ASP A 34 -14.18 44.05 -33.24
C ASP A 34 -14.92 42.76 -32.83
N CYS A 35 -14.21 41.83 -32.22
CA CYS A 35 -14.81 40.57 -31.76
C CYS A 35 -15.68 40.70 -30.51
N GLY A 36 -15.67 41.87 -29.85
CA GLY A 36 -16.41 42.09 -28.61
C GLY A 36 -15.86 41.24 -27.45
N PRO A 37 -16.63 41.08 -26.35
CA PRO A 37 -16.17 40.32 -25.19
C PRO A 37 -15.75 38.89 -25.55
N PRO A 38 -14.62 38.39 -25.02
CA PRO A 38 -14.18 37.01 -25.23
C PRO A 38 -15.22 35.98 -24.76
N PRO A 39 -15.24 34.78 -25.37
CA PRO A 39 -16.18 33.72 -24.99
C PRO A 39 -15.99 33.30 -23.53
N ALA A 40 -17.07 32.86 -22.88
CA ALA A 40 -16.99 32.26 -21.55
C ALA A 40 -16.40 30.86 -21.66
N VAL A 41 -15.37 30.57 -20.84
CA VAL A 41 -14.75 29.24 -20.75
C VAL A 41 -14.96 28.70 -19.33
N PRO A 42 -15.41 27.45 -19.15
CA PRO A 42 -15.60 26.87 -17.83
C PRO A 42 -14.31 26.90 -17.00
N ASN A 43 -14.44 27.35 -15.74
CA ASN A 43 -13.36 27.38 -14.75
C ASN A 43 -12.15 28.25 -15.13
N ALA A 44 -12.35 29.25 -16.00
CA ALA A 44 -11.30 30.15 -16.46
C ALA A 44 -11.82 31.59 -16.64
N GLN A 45 -10.94 32.56 -16.38
CA GLN A 45 -11.19 33.99 -16.57
C GLN A 45 -10.27 34.57 -17.65
N PRO A 46 -10.78 35.39 -18.58
CA PRO A 46 -9.94 36.06 -19.57
C PRO A 46 -9.09 37.16 -18.93
N SER A 47 -7.82 37.23 -19.29
CA SER A 47 -6.91 38.30 -18.84
C SER A 47 -7.10 39.54 -19.71
N LEU A 48 -8.10 40.36 -19.38
CA LEU A 48 -8.49 41.51 -20.22
C LEU A 48 -7.62 42.76 -20.02
N GLU A 49 -6.94 42.89 -18.88
CA GLU A 49 -6.13 44.09 -18.55
C GLU A 49 -6.89 45.42 -18.71
N GLY A 50 -8.22 45.42 -18.53
CA GLY A 50 -9.08 46.60 -18.70
C GLY A 50 -9.44 46.94 -20.15
N ARG A 51 -9.08 46.09 -21.13
CA ARG A 51 -9.48 46.26 -22.54
C ARG A 51 -10.96 45.98 -22.72
N THR A 52 -11.61 46.82 -23.52
CA THR A 52 -13.03 46.71 -23.89
C THR A 52 -13.24 46.58 -25.40
N SER A 53 -12.18 46.72 -26.19
CA SER A 53 -12.18 46.60 -27.64
C SER A 53 -11.08 45.64 -28.09
N PHE A 54 -11.42 44.73 -28.99
CA PHE A 54 -10.61 43.60 -29.44
C PHE A 54 -10.60 43.58 -30.97
N PRO A 55 -9.79 44.44 -31.62
CA PRO A 55 -9.64 44.41 -33.07
C PRO A 55 -9.06 43.07 -33.53
N GLU A 56 -9.10 42.83 -34.84
CA GLU A 56 -8.45 41.67 -35.47
C GLU A 56 -7.02 41.42 -34.96
N ASP A 57 -6.65 40.14 -34.90
CA ASP A 57 -5.38 39.62 -34.38
C ASP A 57 -5.16 39.85 -32.88
N THR A 58 -6.14 40.40 -32.16
CA THR A 58 -6.09 40.48 -30.70
C THR A 58 -6.10 39.08 -30.09
N ILE A 59 -5.11 38.78 -29.25
CA ILE A 59 -5.01 37.53 -28.51
C ILE A 59 -5.40 37.80 -27.05
N VAL A 60 -6.36 37.02 -26.56
CA VAL A 60 -6.74 37.03 -25.14
C VAL A 60 -6.37 35.69 -24.52
N THR A 61 -5.49 35.74 -23.53
CA THR A 61 -5.10 34.57 -22.73
C THR A 61 -5.98 34.46 -21.49
N TYR A 62 -6.44 33.25 -21.21
CA TYR A 62 -7.24 32.92 -20.04
C TYR A 62 -6.35 32.40 -18.90
N LYS A 63 -6.81 32.59 -17.67
CA LYS A 63 -6.24 31.99 -16.46
C LYS A 63 -7.29 31.10 -15.82
N CYS A 64 -6.90 29.89 -15.41
CA CYS A 64 -7.79 29.02 -14.66
C CYS A 64 -8.13 29.64 -13.29
N ASP A 65 -9.33 29.33 -12.79
CA ASP A 65 -9.79 29.73 -11.46
C ASP A 65 -8.92 29.10 -10.35
N GLU A 66 -9.02 29.60 -9.12
CA GLU A 66 -8.11 29.24 -8.01
C GLU A 66 -7.99 27.73 -7.75
N SER A 67 -9.06 26.96 -7.96
CA SER A 67 -9.10 25.49 -7.74
C SER A 67 -8.85 24.66 -9.01
N PHE A 68 -8.41 25.31 -10.08
CA PHE A 68 -8.16 24.69 -11.38
C PHE A 68 -6.75 24.95 -11.88
N MET A 69 -6.28 24.10 -12.80
CA MET A 69 -4.97 24.23 -13.44
C MET A 69 -5.06 23.94 -14.93
N LYS A 70 -4.15 24.54 -15.70
CA LYS A 70 -4.08 24.34 -17.16
C LYS A 70 -3.64 22.91 -17.46
N ILE A 71 -4.41 22.23 -18.29
CA ILE A 71 -4.08 20.93 -18.84
C ILE A 71 -2.88 21.12 -19.80
N PRO A 72 -1.75 20.43 -19.57
CA PRO A 72 -0.58 20.54 -20.44
C PRO A 72 -0.92 20.24 -21.91
N GLY A 73 -0.50 21.11 -22.81
CA GLY A 73 -0.70 20.95 -24.26
C GLY A 73 -2.05 21.45 -24.81
N LYS A 74 -3.00 21.85 -23.97
CA LYS A 74 -4.25 22.49 -24.42
C LYS A 74 -4.05 24.02 -24.59
N PRO A 75 -4.66 24.64 -25.63
CA PRO A 75 -4.60 26.08 -25.82
C PRO A 75 -5.41 26.80 -24.72
N ASP A 76 -4.87 27.91 -24.23
CA ASP A 76 -5.47 28.77 -23.19
C ASP A 76 -5.73 30.19 -23.72
N SER A 77 -5.72 30.37 -25.03
CA SER A 77 -5.93 31.67 -25.66
C SER A 77 -6.86 31.58 -26.86
N VAL A 78 -7.55 32.69 -27.10
CA VAL A 78 -8.37 32.93 -28.29
C VAL A 78 -7.78 34.07 -29.09
N ILE A 79 -7.96 34.05 -30.41
CA ILE A 79 -7.58 35.13 -31.31
C ILE A 79 -8.82 35.70 -32.01
N CYS A 80 -8.89 37.02 -32.14
CA CYS A 80 -9.93 37.69 -32.92
C CYS A 80 -9.62 37.56 -34.41
N LEU A 81 -10.43 36.81 -35.15
CA LEU A 81 -10.24 36.55 -36.56
C LEU A 81 -10.76 37.71 -37.43
N GLN A 82 -10.28 37.83 -38.67
CA GLN A 82 -10.76 38.77 -39.69
C GLN A 82 -12.29 38.82 -39.83
N SER A 83 -12.97 37.71 -39.53
CA SER A 83 -14.42 37.57 -39.57
C SER A 83 -15.16 38.19 -38.37
N SER A 84 -14.47 38.97 -37.53
CA SER A 84 -14.99 39.49 -36.25
C SER A 84 -15.52 38.39 -35.33
N GLN A 85 -14.88 37.22 -35.35
CA GLN A 85 -15.23 36.09 -34.50
C GLN A 85 -13.99 35.59 -33.77
N TRP A 86 -14.17 35.17 -32.52
CA TRP A 86 -13.12 34.50 -31.77
C TRP A 86 -12.83 33.12 -32.36
N SER A 87 -11.57 32.70 -32.34
CA SER A 87 -11.20 31.31 -32.61
C SER A 87 -11.83 30.36 -31.58
N ASP A 88 -12.02 29.10 -31.97
CA ASP A 88 -12.53 28.07 -31.07
C ASP A 88 -11.58 27.84 -29.88
N ILE A 89 -12.17 27.58 -28.71
CA ILE A 89 -11.45 27.20 -27.50
C ILE A 89 -12.22 26.09 -26.79
N GLU A 90 -11.49 25.03 -26.43
CA GLU A 90 -12.02 23.91 -25.66
C GLU A 90 -11.76 24.10 -24.17
N GLU A 91 -12.38 23.27 -23.33
CA GLU A 91 -12.05 23.20 -21.91
C GLU A 91 -10.58 22.77 -21.72
N PHE A 92 -9.79 23.65 -21.12
CA PHE A 92 -8.37 23.44 -20.86
C PHE A 92 -8.00 23.52 -19.37
N CYS A 93 -8.96 23.77 -18.49
CA CYS A 93 -8.76 23.85 -17.04
C CYS A 93 -9.38 22.62 -16.34
N ASN A 94 -8.56 21.84 -15.64
CA ASN A 94 -9.04 20.73 -14.80
C ASN A 94 -8.87 21.04 -13.32
N GLN A 95 -9.69 20.39 -12.48
CA GLN A 95 -9.61 20.58 -11.05
C GLN A 95 -8.22 20.15 -10.56
N LYS A 96 -7.64 21.01 -9.73
CA LYS A 96 -6.41 20.73 -9.01
C LYS A 96 -6.57 19.48 -8.13
N SER A 97 -5.56 18.62 -8.11
CA SER A 97 -5.53 17.41 -7.29
C SER A 97 -4.21 17.26 -6.54
N CYS A 98 -4.27 16.68 -5.36
CA CYS A 98 -3.08 16.24 -4.65
C CYS A 98 -2.42 15.06 -5.38
N PRO A 99 -1.14 14.80 -5.09
CA PRO A 99 -0.48 13.58 -5.54
C PRO A 99 -1.24 12.35 -5.05
N ASN A 100 -1.10 11.23 -5.76
CA ASN A 100 -1.54 9.94 -5.24
C ASN A 100 -0.93 9.72 -3.85
N PRO A 101 -1.74 9.55 -2.78
CA PRO A 101 -1.22 9.43 -1.42
C PRO A 101 -0.31 8.21 -1.24
N GLY A 102 -0.42 7.18 -2.10
CA GLY A 102 0.37 5.96 -2.02
C GLY A 102 -0.39 4.84 -1.32
N GLU A 103 0.34 3.96 -0.64
CA GLU A 103 -0.21 2.81 0.08
C GLU A 103 0.32 2.77 1.51
N ILE A 104 -0.51 2.30 2.45
CA ILE A 104 -0.11 2.06 3.84
C ILE A 104 -0.01 0.54 4.01
N PRO A 105 1.18 -0.03 4.27
CA PRO A 105 1.31 -1.46 4.54
C PRO A 105 0.45 -1.86 5.76
N ASN A 106 -0.41 -2.87 5.60
CA ASN A 106 -1.38 -3.30 6.62
C ASN A 106 -2.34 -2.19 7.07
N GLY A 107 -2.70 -1.30 6.14
CA GLY A 107 -3.65 -0.23 6.36
C GLY A 107 -4.40 0.15 5.09
N GLN A 108 -5.30 1.11 5.26
CA GLN A 108 -6.25 1.54 4.24
C GLN A 108 -6.34 3.06 4.23
N ILE A 109 -6.55 3.60 3.03
CA ILE A 109 -6.80 5.02 2.79
C ILE A 109 -8.22 5.13 2.25
N ASP A 110 -9.08 5.84 2.96
CA ASP A 110 -10.44 6.16 2.50
C ASP A 110 -10.47 7.59 1.95
N ALA A 111 -10.96 7.71 0.71
CA ALA A 111 -10.97 8.94 -0.08
C ALA A 111 -12.34 9.13 -0.74
N PRO A 112 -13.41 9.35 0.03
CA PRO A 112 -14.79 9.30 -0.47
C PRO A 112 -15.08 10.39 -1.52
N ASN A 113 -14.37 11.52 -1.46
CA ASN A 113 -14.52 12.64 -2.38
C ASN A 113 -13.34 12.74 -3.38
N GLY A 114 -12.57 11.66 -3.55
CA GLY A 114 -11.35 11.65 -4.35
C GLY A 114 -10.20 12.42 -3.71
N ILE A 115 -9.27 12.89 -4.55
CA ILE A 115 -8.00 13.52 -4.13
C ILE A 115 -7.87 14.96 -4.62
N PHE A 116 -9.00 15.62 -4.88
CA PHE A 116 -9.04 16.98 -5.39
C PHE A 116 -8.68 18.01 -4.31
N PHE A 117 -8.33 19.22 -4.72
CA PHE A 117 -8.10 20.34 -3.81
C PHE A 117 -9.28 20.52 -2.84
N GLY A 118 -8.97 20.60 -1.55
CA GLY A 118 -9.94 20.66 -0.45
C GLY A 118 -10.51 19.31 0.00
N ALA A 119 -10.18 18.19 -0.66
CA ALA A 119 -10.61 16.86 -0.23
C ALA A 119 -9.86 16.40 1.03
N THR A 120 -10.59 15.69 1.90
CA THR A 120 -10.02 15.02 3.08
C THR A 120 -9.99 13.53 2.85
N ILE A 121 -8.86 12.90 3.16
CA ILE A 121 -8.70 11.45 3.22
C ILE A 121 -8.50 11.01 4.67
N SER A 122 -8.94 9.80 5.00
CA SER A 122 -8.76 9.17 6.31
C SER A 122 -7.93 7.91 6.21
N PHE A 123 -7.27 7.58 7.32
CA PHE A 123 -6.36 6.46 7.42
C PHE A 123 -6.82 5.50 8.51
N SER A 124 -6.71 4.20 8.24
CA SER A 124 -6.99 3.13 9.21
C SER A 124 -6.03 1.98 9.04
N CYS A 125 -5.77 1.22 10.10
CA CYS A 125 -4.96 0.00 10.02
C CYS A 125 -5.86 -1.24 9.96
N ASP A 126 -5.36 -2.30 9.33
CA ASP A 126 -6.01 -3.60 9.30
C ASP A 126 -6.04 -4.21 10.72
N THR A 127 -6.97 -5.15 10.97
CA THR A 127 -7.07 -5.80 12.27
C THR A 127 -5.76 -6.50 12.65
N GLY A 128 -5.26 -6.23 13.86
CA GLY A 128 -3.96 -6.71 14.34
C GLY A 128 -2.83 -5.71 14.18
N TYR A 129 -3.11 -4.51 13.67
CA TYR A 129 -2.16 -3.41 13.53
C TYR A 129 -2.70 -2.15 14.20
N LYS A 130 -1.79 -1.40 14.83
CA LYS A 130 -2.06 -0.13 15.48
C LYS A 130 -1.55 1.03 14.63
N LEU A 131 -2.34 2.09 14.52
CA LEU A 131 -1.99 3.30 13.77
C LEU A 131 -1.05 4.20 14.58
N PHE A 132 0.06 4.58 13.96
CA PHE A 132 1.01 5.56 14.48
C PHE A 132 1.15 6.72 13.50
N GLY A 133 0.65 7.89 13.88
CA GLY A 133 0.71 9.11 13.06
C GLY A 133 -0.67 9.78 12.94
N PRO A 134 -0.88 10.58 11.88
CA PRO A 134 -2.15 11.25 11.63
C PRO A 134 -3.24 10.24 11.24
N THR A 135 -4.49 10.55 11.58
CA THR A 135 -5.66 9.75 11.18
C THR A 135 -6.35 10.28 9.92
N THR A 136 -6.02 11.51 9.51
CA THR A 136 -6.57 12.18 8.33
C THR A 136 -5.54 13.08 7.69
N SER A 137 -5.72 13.41 6.41
CA SER A 137 -4.94 14.43 5.70
C SER A 137 -5.83 15.23 4.75
N LEU A 138 -5.57 16.53 4.62
CA LEU A 138 -6.34 17.48 3.81
C LEU A 138 -5.52 17.93 2.60
N CYS A 139 -6.14 17.96 1.42
CA CYS A 139 -5.50 18.42 0.20
C CYS A 139 -5.46 19.95 0.13
N LEU A 140 -4.31 20.55 0.40
CA LEU A 140 -4.13 22.00 0.54
C LEU A 140 -3.10 22.57 -0.44
N THR A 141 -3.14 23.89 -0.63
CA THR A 141 -2.08 24.61 -1.34
C THR A 141 -0.86 24.72 -0.41
N SER A 142 0.28 24.27 -0.88
CA SER A 142 1.56 24.36 -0.17
C SER A 142 2.64 24.88 -1.11
N GLY A 143 3.11 26.12 -0.85
CA GLY A 143 4.07 26.81 -1.71
C GLY A 143 3.51 27.05 -3.13
N SER A 144 4.22 26.56 -4.14
CA SER A 144 3.81 26.63 -5.55
C SER A 144 2.91 25.48 -6.01
N GLY A 145 2.62 24.51 -5.13
CA GLY A 145 1.92 23.28 -5.48
C GLY A 145 0.78 22.95 -4.52
N ILE A 146 0.25 21.75 -4.67
CA ILE A 146 -0.88 21.23 -3.90
C ILE A 146 -0.46 19.90 -3.32
N GLN A 147 -0.60 19.79 -2.00
CA GLN A 147 -0.02 18.71 -1.23
C GLN A 147 -0.96 18.33 -0.09
N TRP A 148 -0.81 17.09 0.36
CA TRP A 148 -1.42 16.60 1.58
C TRP A 148 -0.86 17.36 2.79
N SER A 149 -1.74 17.74 3.72
CA SER A 149 -1.36 18.46 4.94
C SER A 149 -0.46 17.63 5.85
N ASP A 150 -0.70 16.32 5.87
CA ASP A 150 -0.06 15.35 6.75
C ASP A 150 0.46 14.15 5.95
N PRO A 151 1.61 13.55 6.36
CA PRO A 151 2.17 12.38 5.72
C PRO A 151 1.33 11.11 6.00
N LEU A 152 1.61 10.03 5.27
CA LEU A 152 1.03 8.73 5.59
C LEU A 152 1.45 8.26 7.00
N PRO A 153 0.53 7.66 7.79
CA PRO A 153 0.87 7.04 9.06
C PRO A 153 1.54 5.68 8.85
N GLU A 154 2.03 5.10 9.95
CA GLU A 154 2.59 3.76 10.00
C GLU A 154 1.64 2.82 10.74
N CYS A 155 1.35 1.64 10.16
CA CYS A 155 0.59 0.58 10.82
C CYS A 155 1.57 -0.46 11.40
N ARG A 156 1.65 -0.54 12.73
CA ARG A 156 2.58 -1.44 13.43
C ARG A 156 1.84 -2.64 14.00
N GLU A 157 2.42 -3.83 13.85
CA GLU A 157 1.81 -5.07 14.33
C GLU A 157 1.64 -5.04 15.85
N ILE A 158 0.47 -5.49 16.32
CA ILE A 158 0.16 -5.65 17.74
C ILE A 158 0.56 -7.06 18.13
N TYR A 159 1.45 -7.16 19.11
CA TYR A 159 1.90 -8.44 19.65
C TYR A 159 1.18 -8.75 20.96
N CYS A 160 0.86 -10.03 21.13
CA CYS A 160 0.50 -10.56 22.43
C CYS A 160 1.70 -10.52 23.39
N PRO A 161 1.46 -10.49 24.71
CA PRO A 161 2.53 -10.62 25.69
C PRO A 161 3.25 -11.96 25.51
N ALA A 162 4.48 -12.04 26.04
CA ALA A 162 5.25 -13.29 26.04
C ALA A 162 4.37 -14.46 26.51
N PRO A 163 4.40 -15.60 25.80
CA PRO A 163 3.50 -16.69 26.09
C PRO A 163 3.76 -17.25 27.50
N PRO A 164 2.71 -17.57 28.27
CA PRO A 164 2.88 -18.05 29.63
C PRO A 164 3.53 -19.44 29.62
N GLN A 165 4.60 -19.61 30.40
CA GLN A 165 5.29 -20.88 30.56
C GLN A 165 4.49 -21.80 31.49
N ILE A 166 4.60 -23.11 31.29
CA ILE A 166 3.90 -24.12 32.10
C ILE A 166 4.89 -25.07 32.77
N ASP A 167 4.58 -25.47 34.00
CA ASP A 167 5.36 -26.47 34.71
C ASP A 167 5.25 -27.82 34.02
N ASN A 168 6.37 -28.54 33.91
CA ASN A 168 6.44 -29.87 33.30
C ASN A 168 5.93 -29.91 31.85
N GLY A 169 6.03 -28.81 31.12
CA GLY A 169 5.77 -28.74 29.70
C GLY A 169 6.67 -27.73 28.99
N ILE A 170 6.51 -27.64 27.68
CA ILE A 170 7.24 -26.74 26.79
C ILE A 170 6.29 -26.13 25.77
N ILE A 171 6.67 -25.01 25.18
CA ILE A 171 6.03 -24.45 23.97
C ILE A 171 6.77 -25.01 22.75
N GLN A 172 6.04 -25.62 21.82
CA GLN A 172 6.63 -26.10 20.57
C GLN A 172 6.95 -24.94 19.63
N GLY A 173 8.22 -24.84 19.22
CA GLY A 173 8.65 -23.89 18.20
C GLY A 173 8.51 -22.44 18.64
N GLU A 174 8.86 -22.15 19.89
CA GLU A 174 8.74 -20.81 20.48
C GLU A 174 9.45 -19.74 19.64
N ARG A 175 8.76 -18.62 19.44
CA ARG A 175 9.20 -17.43 18.71
C ARG A 175 9.29 -16.24 19.66
N GLU A 176 9.97 -15.19 19.22
CA GLU A 176 10.13 -13.95 19.98
C GLU A 176 8.82 -13.15 20.09
N HIS A 177 8.02 -13.12 19.03
CA HIS A 177 6.80 -12.33 18.93
C HIS A 177 5.65 -13.12 18.31
N TYR A 178 4.42 -12.86 18.76
CA TYR A 178 3.20 -13.47 18.24
C TYR A 178 2.14 -12.39 17.98
N GLY A 179 1.87 -12.17 16.70
CA GLY A 179 0.84 -11.23 16.24
C GLY A 179 -0.54 -11.84 16.16
N TYR A 180 -1.52 -11.03 15.77
CA TYR A 180 -2.92 -11.42 15.66
C TYR A 180 -3.13 -12.74 14.91
N ARG A 181 -3.97 -13.63 15.48
CA ARG A 181 -4.30 -14.98 15.00
C ARG A 181 -3.13 -15.99 14.96
N GLN A 182 -1.92 -15.60 15.31
CA GLN A 182 -0.83 -16.56 15.49
C GLN A 182 -1.05 -17.38 16.75
N SER A 183 -0.69 -18.67 16.72
CA SER A 183 -0.96 -19.61 17.80
C SER A 183 0.31 -20.29 18.30
N ILE A 184 0.32 -20.60 19.58
CA ILE A 184 1.32 -21.49 20.20
C ILE A 184 0.67 -22.81 20.55
N THR A 185 1.48 -23.87 20.63
CA THR A 185 1.03 -25.20 21.07
C THR A 185 1.94 -25.68 22.17
N TYR A 186 1.33 -26.09 23.28
CA TYR A 186 2.02 -26.64 24.42
C TYR A 186 2.24 -28.14 24.24
N LEU A 187 3.26 -28.67 24.91
CA LEU A 187 3.53 -30.10 25.01
C LEU A 187 3.97 -30.44 26.44
N CYS A 188 3.32 -31.42 27.07
CA CYS A 188 3.77 -31.92 28.35
C CYS A 188 5.03 -32.79 28.23
N ASN A 189 5.90 -32.67 29.23
CA ASN A 189 7.08 -33.51 29.36
C ASN A 189 6.69 -34.98 29.56
N ARG A 190 7.65 -35.88 29.32
CA ARG A 190 7.43 -37.33 29.51
C ARG A 190 6.96 -37.63 30.93
N GLY A 191 5.91 -38.45 31.04
CA GLY A 191 5.32 -38.83 32.32
C GLY A 191 4.22 -37.89 32.81
N PHE A 192 3.86 -36.86 32.04
CA PHE A 192 2.75 -35.95 32.33
C PHE A 192 1.66 -36.03 31.25
N THR A 193 0.42 -35.74 31.63
CA THR A 193 -0.75 -35.62 30.76
C THR A 193 -1.25 -34.20 30.78
N MET A 194 -1.64 -33.69 29.62
CA MET A 194 -2.17 -32.33 29.45
C MET A 194 -3.61 -32.23 29.92
N ILE A 195 -3.92 -31.17 30.66
CA ILE A 195 -5.25 -30.82 31.14
C ILE A 195 -5.58 -29.40 30.64
N GLY A 196 -6.55 -29.28 29.74
CA GLY A 196 -6.94 -28.02 29.09
C GLY A 196 -6.69 -28.03 27.59
N GLU A 197 -6.82 -26.85 26.96
CA GLU A 197 -6.58 -26.68 25.52
C GLU A 197 -5.08 -26.74 25.20
N HIS A 198 -4.75 -27.46 24.12
CA HIS A 198 -3.36 -27.67 23.72
C HIS A 198 -2.72 -26.42 23.11
N SER A 199 -3.55 -25.51 22.60
CA SER A 199 -3.11 -24.33 21.86
C SER A 199 -3.92 -23.11 22.29
N ILE A 200 -3.24 -21.98 22.37
CA ILE A 200 -3.86 -20.66 22.50
C ILE A 200 -3.41 -19.80 21.33
N TYR A 201 -4.24 -18.83 20.94
CA TYR A 201 -3.94 -17.93 19.83
C TYR A 201 -4.04 -16.48 20.26
N CYS A 202 -3.27 -15.62 19.60
CA CYS A 202 -3.26 -14.21 19.88
C CYS A 202 -4.54 -13.55 19.35
N THR A 203 -5.25 -12.88 20.25
CA THR A 203 -6.38 -12.01 19.96
C THR A 203 -5.96 -10.56 20.12
N VAL A 204 -6.66 -9.64 19.47
CA VAL A 204 -6.40 -8.21 19.59
C VAL A 204 -7.72 -7.54 19.90
N ASN A 205 -7.73 -6.80 21.00
CA ASN A 205 -8.86 -5.99 21.46
C ASN A 205 -8.41 -4.53 21.42
N ASP A 206 -9.04 -3.74 20.56
CA ASP A 206 -8.61 -2.38 20.21
C ASP A 206 -7.15 -2.35 19.73
N ASP A 207 -6.25 -1.93 20.63
CA ASP A 207 -4.83 -1.70 20.38
C ASP A 207 -3.91 -2.63 21.21
N GLU A 208 -4.48 -3.60 21.93
CA GLU A 208 -3.75 -4.48 22.84
C GLU A 208 -3.93 -5.95 22.45
N GLY A 209 -2.81 -6.68 22.48
CA GLY A 209 -2.78 -8.12 22.22
C GLY A 209 -3.03 -8.92 23.50
N GLU A 210 -3.93 -9.90 23.43
CA GLU A 210 -4.26 -10.80 24.53
C GLU A 210 -4.34 -12.26 24.04
N TRP A 211 -3.88 -13.21 24.85
CA TRP A 211 -4.05 -14.62 24.53
C TRP A 211 -5.52 -15.05 24.67
N SER A 212 -6.00 -15.90 23.75
CA SER A 212 -7.38 -16.37 23.70
C SER A 212 -7.90 -17.08 24.96
N GLY A 213 -7.01 -17.49 25.87
CA GLY A 213 -7.36 -18.19 27.10
C GLY A 213 -6.14 -18.55 27.95
N PRO A 214 -6.35 -19.23 29.10
CA PRO A 214 -5.27 -19.67 29.97
C PRO A 214 -4.46 -20.82 29.36
N PRO A 215 -3.19 -21.00 29.75
CA PRO A 215 -2.39 -22.14 29.33
C PRO A 215 -2.89 -23.46 29.98
N PRO A 216 -2.60 -24.64 29.40
CA PRO A 216 -2.94 -25.92 29.98
C PRO A 216 -2.06 -26.28 31.18
N GLU A 217 -2.51 -27.24 32.00
CA GLU A 217 -1.74 -27.81 33.12
C GLU A 217 -1.18 -29.19 32.73
N CYS A 218 0.09 -29.47 33.06
CA CYS A 218 0.68 -30.80 32.90
C CYS A 218 0.65 -31.56 34.22
N ARG A 219 -0.16 -32.63 34.28
CA ARG A 219 -0.35 -33.45 35.49
C ARG A 219 0.40 -34.77 35.41
N ALA A 220 1.12 -35.13 36.48
CA ALA A 220 1.88 -36.37 36.51
C ALA A 220 0.96 -37.60 36.35
N ASN A 221 1.38 -38.53 35.49
CA ASN A 221 0.71 -39.80 35.33
C ASN A 221 0.99 -40.63 36.59
N SER A 222 -0.02 -41.29 37.17
CA SER A 222 0.12 -42.03 38.44
C SER A 222 1.21 -43.13 38.42
N LEU A 223 1.69 -43.50 37.23
CA LEU A 223 2.76 -44.47 37.00
C LEU A 223 4.19 -43.88 37.05
N ALA A 224 4.35 -42.55 36.98
CA ALA A 224 5.64 -41.87 37.05
C ALA A 224 6.09 -41.56 38.50
N SER A 225 5.20 -41.76 39.49
CA SER A 225 5.46 -41.49 40.91
C SER A 225 6.09 -42.67 41.67
N LYS A 226 6.09 -43.88 41.11
CA LYS A 226 6.75 -45.03 41.75
C LYS A 226 8.22 -45.06 41.34
N ALA A 227 9.03 -44.25 42.03
CA ALA A 227 10.45 -44.58 42.17
C ALA A 227 10.57 -46.05 42.65
N PRO A 228 11.50 -46.86 42.12
CA PRO A 228 11.73 -48.22 42.61
C PRO A 228 11.97 -48.19 44.13
N PRO A 229 11.41 -49.11 44.93
CA PRO A 229 11.69 -49.14 46.36
C PRO A 229 13.18 -49.31 46.57
N THR A 230 13.80 -48.35 47.26
CA THR A 230 15.19 -48.40 47.70
C THR A 230 15.38 -49.67 48.52
N VAL A 231 16.09 -50.65 47.97
CA VAL A 231 16.52 -51.84 48.71
C VAL A 231 17.40 -51.36 49.86
N GLN A 232 16.89 -51.44 51.10
CA GLN A 232 17.69 -51.18 52.28
C GLN A 232 18.80 -52.22 52.35
N LYS A 233 20.05 -51.73 52.30
CA LYS A 233 21.25 -52.52 52.52
C LYS A 233 21.18 -53.14 53.94
N PRO A 234 21.36 -54.46 54.11
CA PRO A 234 21.33 -55.05 55.44
C PRO A 234 22.49 -54.51 56.28
N THR A 235 22.17 -53.98 57.46
CA THR A 235 23.15 -53.64 58.49
C THR A 235 23.62 -54.94 59.14
N THR A 236 24.89 -55.29 58.95
CA THR A 236 25.53 -56.43 59.60
C THR A 236 25.60 -56.20 61.11
N VAL A 237 24.79 -56.91 61.88
CA VAL A 237 24.96 -57.06 63.33
C VAL A 237 25.89 -58.24 63.57
N ASN A 238 27.09 -57.96 64.07
CA ASN A 238 28.04 -58.99 64.47
C ASN A 238 27.53 -59.69 65.73
N VAL A 239 27.02 -60.91 65.60
CA VAL A 239 26.78 -61.82 66.72
C VAL A 239 27.85 -62.89 66.73
N ARG A 240 28.45 -63.06 67.91
CA ARG A 240 29.60 -63.91 68.22
C ARG A 240 29.26 -65.39 68.07
N THR A 241 30.07 -66.10 67.30
CA THR A 241 29.97 -67.54 67.02
C THR A 241 30.32 -68.37 68.27
N THR A 242 29.43 -69.30 68.66
CA THR A 242 29.80 -70.52 69.37
C THR A 242 29.58 -71.70 68.43
N GLU A 243 30.60 -72.56 68.37
CA GLU A 243 30.76 -73.69 67.47
C GLU A 243 29.70 -74.78 67.67
N VAL A 244 29.05 -75.23 66.59
CA VAL A 244 28.81 -76.65 66.32
C VAL A 244 28.79 -76.85 64.78
N SER A 245 29.58 -77.81 64.31
CA SER A 245 29.70 -78.29 62.93
C SER A 245 29.14 -79.73 62.87
N PRO A 246 29.00 -80.38 61.70
CA PRO A 246 28.20 -80.06 60.51
C PRO A 246 27.08 -81.13 60.34
N THR A 247 26.28 -81.17 59.27
CA THR A 247 26.49 -82.13 58.15
C THR A 247 25.52 -81.84 57.00
N SER A 248 26.09 -81.82 55.80
CA SER A 248 25.48 -81.68 54.47
C SER A 248 24.30 -82.61 54.19
N GLN A 249 23.30 -82.12 53.44
CA GLN A 249 22.64 -82.91 52.40
C GLN A 249 22.34 -82.08 51.14
N LYS A 250 22.38 -82.82 50.04
CA LYS A 250 22.59 -82.50 48.62
C LYS A 250 21.26 -82.53 47.86
N THR A 251 21.27 -82.10 46.59
CA THR A 251 20.37 -82.59 45.48
C THR A 251 18.99 -81.91 45.48
N THR A 252 18.32 -81.48 44.40
CA THR A 252 18.58 -81.39 42.95
C THR A 252 17.43 -80.62 42.31
N THR A 253 17.74 -79.95 41.21
CA THR A 253 16.86 -79.29 40.23
C THR A 253 15.80 -80.22 39.64
N GLN A 254 14.57 -79.75 39.47
CA GLN A 254 13.68 -80.27 38.41
C GLN A 254 12.94 -79.13 37.69
N THR A 255 13.26 -79.05 36.40
CA THR A 255 12.59 -78.30 35.34
C THR A 255 11.23 -78.92 35.03
N THR A 256 10.18 -78.11 34.88
CA THR A 256 8.97 -78.48 34.13
C THR A 256 8.48 -77.27 33.32
N THR A 257 8.51 -77.40 32.00
CA THR A 257 7.64 -76.71 31.03
C THR A 257 6.59 -77.75 30.60
N PRO A 258 5.35 -77.38 30.22
CA PRO A 258 5.12 -77.12 28.78
C PRO A 258 3.95 -76.16 28.43
N ASN A 259 4.01 -75.69 27.18
CA ASN A 259 2.94 -75.41 26.20
C ASN A 259 1.77 -74.47 26.55
N ALA A 260 1.54 -73.36 25.83
CA ALA A 260 1.24 -73.15 24.40
C ALA A 260 -0.27 -72.95 24.19
N GLN A 261 -0.69 -71.80 23.65
CA GLN A 261 -1.70 -71.74 22.61
C GLN A 261 -1.76 -70.38 21.92
N ALA A 262 -1.86 -70.44 20.60
CA ALA A 262 -2.01 -69.33 19.67
C ALA A 262 -3.49 -69.06 19.37
N THR A 263 -3.81 -67.82 19.00
CA THR A 263 -4.98 -67.51 18.17
C THR A 263 -4.69 -66.32 17.25
N ARG A 264 -5.32 -66.37 16.07
CA ARG A 264 -4.98 -65.74 14.79
C ARG A 264 -6.02 -64.69 14.39
N SER A 265 -5.67 -63.89 13.36
CA SER A 265 -6.52 -63.21 12.34
C SER A 265 -6.69 -61.69 12.55
N THR A 266 -6.60 -60.77 11.58
CA THR A 266 -6.18 -60.68 10.15
C THR A 266 -6.05 -59.17 9.80
N PRO A 267 -5.40 -58.75 8.70
CA PRO A 267 -5.14 -57.34 8.37
C PRO A 267 -6.06 -56.77 7.27
N ALA A 268 -6.23 -55.44 7.25
CA ALA A 268 -6.75 -54.65 6.12
C ALA A 268 -5.98 -53.32 6.12
N SER A 269 -5.12 -53.00 5.15
CA SER A 269 -5.25 -52.77 3.70
C SER A 269 -5.10 -51.28 3.39
N ARG A 270 -4.11 -51.07 2.52
CA ARG A 270 -3.52 -49.84 1.97
C ARG A 270 -4.39 -49.31 0.83
N THR A 271 -4.51 -47.98 0.70
CA THR A 271 -4.84 -47.37 -0.59
C THR A 271 -3.97 -46.15 -0.84
N THR A 272 -3.01 -46.32 -1.73
CA THR A 272 -2.24 -45.30 -2.45
C THR A 272 -3.04 -44.85 -3.67
N LYS A 273 -3.12 -43.54 -3.94
CA LYS A 273 -3.52 -43.02 -5.26
C LYS A 273 -2.31 -42.34 -5.92
N HIS A 274 -1.90 -42.93 -7.04
CA HIS A 274 -0.99 -42.38 -8.03
C HIS A 274 -1.64 -41.22 -8.79
N PHE A 275 -0.86 -40.20 -9.09
CA PHE A 275 -1.02 -39.38 -10.31
C PHE A 275 0.37 -39.20 -10.93
N ARG A 276 0.49 -39.53 -12.21
CA ARG A 276 1.69 -39.54 -13.05
C ARG A 276 1.36 -38.64 -14.24
N GLU A 277 1.97 -37.46 -14.36
CA GLU A 277 3.23 -37.13 -15.08
C GLU A 277 2.99 -36.78 -16.55
N THR A 278 3.41 -35.58 -16.95
CA THR A 278 3.97 -35.29 -18.28
C THR A 278 4.79 -34.00 -18.22
N THR A 279 6.10 -34.15 -18.38
CA THR A 279 7.14 -33.16 -18.79
C THR A 279 7.06 -32.91 -20.31
N PRO A 280 7.74 -31.89 -20.89
CA PRO A 280 9.17 -31.98 -21.25
C PRO A 280 10.04 -30.70 -21.14
N ASP A 281 11.29 -30.94 -20.72
CA ASP A 281 12.59 -30.41 -21.18
C ASP A 281 12.90 -28.90 -21.31
N LYS A 282 13.96 -28.47 -20.59
CA LYS A 282 15.33 -28.33 -21.15
C LYS A 282 16.35 -27.78 -20.13
N GLY A 283 17.56 -28.34 -20.14
CA GLY A 283 18.79 -27.53 -20.20
C GLY A 283 19.62 -27.37 -18.93
N SER A 284 20.45 -28.38 -18.66
CA SER A 284 21.64 -28.39 -17.80
C SER A 284 22.60 -27.19 -17.93
N GLY A 285 23.22 -26.77 -16.82
CA GLY A 285 24.49 -26.03 -16.82
C GLY A 285 24.96 -25.60 -15.43
N THR A 286 25.71 -26.46 -14.73
CA THR A 286 26.43 -26.15 -13.49
C THR A 286 27.74 -25.41 -13.75
N SER A 287 28.04 -24.35 -13.00
CA SER A 287 29.43 -24.01 -12.63
C SER A 287 29.49 -23.25 -11.31
N SER A 288 30.15 -23.86 -10.34
CA SER A 288 30.66 -23.26 -9.11
C SER A 288 31.75 -22.23 -9.43
N GLY A 289 31.71 -21.07 -8.77
CA GLY A 289 32.74 -20.03 -8.90
C GLY A 289 32.68 -19.04 -7.74
N THR A 290 33.56 -19.22 -6.76
CA THR A 290 33.83 -18.29 -5.67
C THR A 290 34.68 -17.14 -6.18
N THR A 291 34.25 -15.88 -6.03
CA THR A 291 35.15 -14.72 -6.24
C THR A 291 34.74 -13.48 -5.43
N HIS A 292 35.59 -13.19 -4.44
CA HIS A 292 36.06 -11.90 -3.95
C HIS A 292 35.28 -10.60 -4.25
N LEU A 293 34.90 -9.93 -3.16
CA LEU A 293 34.67 -8.49 -3.04
C LEU A 293 35.83 -7.70 -3.67
N LEU A 294 35.55 -6.95 -4.74
CA LEU A 294 36.37 -5.83 -5.18
C LEU A 294 35.47 -4.69 -5.67
N SER A 295 35.64 -3.55 -4.99
CA SER A 295 35.24 -2.19 -5.35
C SER A 295 35.29 -1.91 -6.86
N GLY A 296 34.15 -1.54 -7.44
CA GLY A 296 34.06 -1.06 -8.83
C GLY A 296 33.48 0.36 -8.88
N TYR A 297 34.36 1.37 -8.97
CA TYR A 297 34.00 2.71 -9.43
C TYR A 297 34.11 2.71 -10.96
N THR A 298 33.01 2.97 -11.65
CA THR A 298 33.01 3.24 -13.10
C THR A 298 33.13 4.74 -13.34
N TYR A 299 34.26 5.19 -13.89
CA TYR A 299 34.45 6.56 -14.35
C TYR A 299 34.13 6.66 -15.85
N PHE A 300 33.22 7.56 -16.23
CA PHE A 300 33.06 8.02 -17.61
C PHE A 300 33.76 9.37 -17.75
N THR A 301 34.71 9.48 -18.69
CA THR A 301 35.33 10.75 -19.07
C THR A 301 34.73 11.22 -20.40
N LEU A 302 34.05 12.37 -20.38
CA LEU A 302 33.58 13.07 -21.58
C LEU A 302 34.47 14.30 -21.80
N THR A 303 35.35 14.26 -22.80
CA THR A 303 36.20 15.40 -23.16
C THR A 303 35.43 16.34 -24.09
N GLY A 304 34.92 17.46 -23.54
CA GLY A 304 34.42 18.60 -24.31
C GLY A 304 35.48 19.69 -24.41
N LEU A 305 35.65 20.26 -25.61
CA LEU A 305 36.51 21.43 -25.86
C LEU A 305 35.95 22.65 -25.11
N LEU A 306 36.44 22.91 -23.90
CA LEU A 306 36.60 24.21 -23.23
C LEU A 306 36.87 23.89 -21.75
N GLY A 307 38.09 24.16 -21.30
CA GLY A 307 38.59 23.66 -20.02
C GLY A 307 37.92 24.29 -18.80
N THR A 308 37.22 23.46 -18.03
CA THR A 308 37.05 23.56 -16.57
C THR A 308 36.77 22.18 -15.99
N LEU A 309 37.62 21.70 -15.06
CA LEU A 309 37.34 20.51 -14.24
C LEU A 309 36.41 20.91 -13.09
N VAL A 310 35.23 20.28 -12.99
CA VAL A 310 34.42 20.30 -11.77
C VAL A 310 34.17 18.86 -11.36
N THR A 311 34.82 18.43 -10.27
CA THR A 311 34.51 17.18 -9.58
C THR A 311 33.49 17.47 -8.49
N MET A 312 32.27 16.97 -8.62
CA MET A 312 31.35 16.84 -7.49
C MET A 312 31.10 15.35 -7.22
N GLY A 313 31.59 14.89 -6.07
CA GLY A 313 31.16 13.62 -5.48
C GLY A 313 30.08 13.90 -4.45
N TRP A 314 29.07 13.02 -4.38
CA TRP A 314 28.12 12.99 -3.27
C TRP A 314 28.05 11.55 -2.71
N LEU A 315 28.30 11.43 -1.40
CA LEU A 315 27.74 10.40 -0.52
C LEU A 315 26.28 10.82 -0.25
N THR A 316 25.27 9.94 -0.24
CA THR A 316 25.10 8.70 0.52
C THR A 316 24.27 7.68 -0.23
#